data_AF-A0A9E4CNZ8-F1
#
_entry.id   AF-A0A9E4CNZ8-F1
#
_cell.length_a   1.000
_cell.length_b   1.000
_cell.length_c   1.000
_cell.angle_alpha   90.00
_cell.angle_beta   90.00
_cell.angle_gamma   90.00
#
_symmetry.space_group_name_H-M   'P 1'
#
loop_
_entity.id
_entity.type
_entity.pdbx_description
1 polymer ?
#
loop_
_entity_poly.entity_id
_entity_poly.type
_entity_poly.pdbx_seq_one_letter_code
_entity_poly.pdbx_strand_id
1 'polypeptide(L)'
;LDKIRREVWNDTRKHHKRGRPPTDIKARATRVTHSRRALVRNPERLTDKQALTLAELEKAGSPLRKAYLLKELLRTLFKELLRTLLKLPADETIERLDTWLDRVDESGLHEFARVAATIRDLRPELEAMLTHRISNGRVESVNAKIRLIQTRASGFHNPYALIALAKLTLSGLCPPLPCRPAT
;
A
#
# COMPACT_ATOMS: atom_id res chain seq x y z
N LEU A 1 6.70 8.85 -0.43
CA LEU A 1 6.51 9.87 -1.50
C LEU A 1 6.40 11.31 -0.99
N ASP A 2 5.41 11.68 -0.15
CA ASP A 2 5.26 13.10 0.25
C ASP A 2 6.45 13.65 1.04
N LYS A 3 7.10 12.84 1.88
CA LYS A 3 8.33 13.25 2.57
C LYS A 3 9.48 13.56 1.60
N ILE A 4 9.77 12.65 0.67
CA ILE A 4 10.76 12.87 -0.42
C ILE A 4 10.42 14.14 -1.23
N ARG A 5 9.13 14.40 -1.50
CA ARG A 5 8.69 15.63 -2.17
C ARG A 5 9.03 16.88 -1.35
N ARG A 6 8.84 16.85 -0.03
CA ARG A 6 9.19 17.95 0.88
C ARG A 6 10.70 18.15 0.96
N GLU A 7 11.49 17.07 1.00
CA GLU A 7 12.96 17.13 0.97
C GLU A 7 13.44 17.79 -0.32
N VAL A 8 12.97 17.32 -1.48
CA VAL A 8 13.27 17.91 -2.79
C VAL A 8 12.87 19.39 -2.83
N TRP A 9 11.71 19.74 -2.28
CA TRP A 9 11.27 21.13 -2.20
C TRP A 9 12.18 21.98 -1.31
N ASN A 10 12.59 21.47 -0.14
CA ASN A 10 13.52 22.14 0.76
C ASN A 10 14.88 22.34 0.10
N ASP A 11 15.42 21.31 -0.58
CA ASP A 11 16.71 21.37 -1.25
C ASP A 11 16.70 22.36 -2.42
N THR A 12 15.59 22.48 -3.17
CA THR A 12 15.46 23.53 -4.19
C THR A 12 15.56 24.95 -3.62
N ARG A 13 15.39 25.14 -2.32
CA ARG A 13 15.44 26.43 -1.63
C ARG A 13 16.71 26.66 -0.82
N LYS A 14 17.40 25.60 -0.38
CA LYS A 14 18.62 25.69 0.45
C LYS A 14 19.78 26.46 -0.21
N HIS A 15 19.87 26.43 -1.54
CA HIS A 15 20.94 27.11 -2.28
C HIS A 15 20.81 28.64 -2.36
N HIS A 16 19.80 29.23 -1.71
CA HIS A 16 19.56 30.67 -1.80
C HIS A 16 19.68 31.35 -0.42
N LYS A 17 20.81 32.03 -0.18
CA LYS A 17 21.11 32.68 1.11
C LYS A 17 20.83 34.20 1.19
N ARG A 18 20.43 34.92 0.13
CA ARG A 18 19.97 36.34 0.20
C ARG A 18 19.46 36.81 -1.18
N GLY A 19 18.30 37.50 -1.25
CA GLY A 19 17.74 38.07 -2.48
C GLY A 19 16.39 37.51 -2.96
N ARG A 20 15.93 37.91 -4.16
CA ARG A 20 14.78 37.28 -4.85
C ARG A 20 15.30 36.06 -5.62
N PRO A 21 14.70 34.87 -5.47
CA PRO A 21 15.17 33.68 -6.18
C PRO A 21 15.03 33.85 -7.70
N PRO A 22 16.01 33.34 -8.48
CA PRO A 22 15.90 33.17 -9.92
C PRO A 22 14.58 32.50 -10.36
N THR A 23 14.03 32.95 -11.49
CA THR A 23 12.70 32.55 -11.98
C THR A 23 12.58 31.04 -12.21
N ASP A 24 13.65 30.40 -12.64
CA ASP A 24 13.78 28.96 -12.86
C ASP A 24 13.67 28.15 -11.55
N ILE A 25 14.33 28.58 -10.48
CA ILE A 25 14.24 27.95 -9.15
C ILE A 25 12.83 28.11 -8.58
N LYS A 26 12.23 29.30 -8.71
CA LYS A 26 10.84 29.54 -8.30
C LYS A 26 9.87 28.64 -9.05
N ALA A 27 10.05 28.49 -10.37
CA ALA A 27 9.23 27.61 -11.20
C ALA A 27 9.40 26.15 -10.78
N ARG A 28 10.63 25.68 -10.52
CA ARG A 28 10.90 24.32 -10.05
C ARG A 28 10.27 24.02 -8.69
N ALA A 29 10.44 24.91 -7.71
CA ALA A 29 9.82 24.76 -6.39
C ALA A 29 8.28 24.73 -6.51
N THR A 30 7.70 25.58 -7.35
CA THR A 30 6.25 25.60 -7.61
C THR A 30 5.78 24.27 -8.21
N ARG A 31 6.50 23.70 -9.18
CA ARG A 31 6.17 22.38 -9.74
C ARG A 31 6.19 21.27 -8.67
N VAL A 32 7.21 21.25 -7.81
CA VAL A 32 7.30 20.25 -6.71
C VAL A 32 6.20 20.43 -5.67
N THR A 33 5.73 21.66 -5.43
CA THR A 33 4.57 21.90 -4.56
C THR A 33 3.31 21.28 -5.12
N HIS A 34 3.03 21.48 -6.42
CA HIS A 34 1.78 21.10 -7.05
C HIS A 34 1.74 19.64 -7.54
N SER A 35 2.87 18.91 -7.48
CA SER A 35 2.96 17.53 -7.96
C SER A 35 2.35 16.47 -7.04
N ARG A 36 2.00 16.81 -5.80
CA ARG A 36 1.50 15.85 -4.79
C ARG A 36 0.37 14.97 -5.33
N ARG A 37 -0.63 15.55 -6.00
CA ARG A 37 -1.77 14.79 -6.54
C ARG A 37 -1.35 13.88 -7.69
N ALA A 38 -0.46 14.35 -8.56
CA ALA A 38 0.03 13.56 -9.69
C ALA A 38 0.83 12.33 -9.22
N LEU A 39 1.65 12.48 -8.17
CA LEU A 39 2.47 11.39 -7.62
C LEU A 39 1.67 10.25 -6.97
N VAL A 40 0.53 10.56 -6.36
CA VAL A 40 -0.28 9.56 -5.63
C VAL A 40 -1.25 8.85 -6.56
N ARG A 41 -1.75 9.54 -7.59
CA ARG A 41 -2.76 9.00 -8.51
C ARG A 41 -2.16 7.90 -9.36
N ASN A 42 -2.98 6.93 -9.76
CA ASN A 42 -2.54 5.90 -10.67
C ASN A 42 -2.34 6.48 -12.08
N PRO A 43 -1.36 5.98 -12.86
CA PRO A 43 -1.09 6.44 -14.22
C PRO A 43 -2.33 6.45 -15.11
N GLU A 44 -3.15 5.39 -15.03
CA GLU A 44 -4.39 5.24 -15.79
C GLU A 44 -5.50 6.25 -15.45
N ARG A 45 -5.33 7.08 -14.42
CA ARG A 45 -6.31 8.09 -13.97
C ARG A 45 -5.73 9.50 -13.94
N LEU A 46 -4.54 9.72 -14.48
CA LEU A 46 -3.93 11.05 -14.56
C LEU A 46 -4.69 11.93 -15.56
N THR A 47 -4.83 13.21 -15.24
CA THR A 47 -5.21 14.20 -16.25
C THR A 47 -4.00 14.61 -17.08
N ASP A 48 -4.20 15.16 -18.28
CA ASP A 48 -3.10 15.62 -19.14
C ASP A 48 -2.16 16.61 -18.42
N LYS A 49 -2.74 17.53 -17.63
CA LYS A 49 -1.98 18.47 -16.79
C LYS A 49 -1.11 17.74 -15.76
N GLN A 50 -1.62 16.67 -15.15
CA GLN A 50 -0.89 15.88 -14.16
C GLN A 50 0.20 15.03 -14.81
N ALA A 51 -0.06 14.45 -15.98
CA ALA A 51 0.92 13.71 -16.77
C ALA A 51 2.07 14.63 -17.21
N LEU A 52 1.74 15.84 -17.69
CA LEU A 52 2.73 16.86 -18.02
C LEU A 52 3.57 17.25 -16.79
N THR A 53 2.93 17.48 -15.64
CA THR A 53 3.62 17.78 -14.38
C THR A 53 4.61 16.66 -14.00
N LEU A 54 4.23 15.41 -14.20
CA LEU A 54 5.13 14.27 -13.96
C LEU A 54 6.29 14.26 -14.94
N ALA A 55 6.03 14.38 -16.25
CA ALA A 55 7.06 14.43 -17.29
C ALA A 55 8.08 15.56 -17.07
N GLU A 56 7.62 16.72 -16.62
CA GLU A 56 8.50 17.84 -16.25
C GLU A 56 9.37 17.55 -15.02
N LEU A 57 8.88 16.74 -14.07
CA LEU A 57 9.69 16.26 -12.95
C LEU A 57 10.73 15.21 -13.36
N GLU A 58 10.49 14.47 -14.45
CA GLU A 58 11.44 13.49 -15.01
C GLU A 58 12.69 14.18 -15.56
N LYS A 59 12.51 15.27 -16.31
CA LYS A 59 13.61 16.03 -16.93
C LYS A 59 14.61 16.61 -15.91
N ALA A 60 14.21 16.73 -14.64
CA ALA A 60 15.03 17.30 -13.59
C ALA A 60 15.89 16.29 -12.80
N GLY A 61 15.92 15.00 -13.21
CA GLY A 61 16.77 13.97 -12.59
C GLY A 61 16.53 13.77 -11.08
N SER A 62 15.34 14.11 -10.60
CA SER A 62 15.10 14.28 -9.17
C SER A 62 14.92 12.95 -8.42
N PRO A 63 15.32 12.85 -7.14
CA PRO A 63 15.03 11.67 -6.31
C PRO A 63 13.51 11.39 -6.21
N LEU A 64 12.68 12.41 -6.46
CA LEU A 64 11.23 12.28 -6.57
C LEU A 64 10.79 11.40 -7.74
N ARG A 65 11.51 11.42 -8.87
CA ARG A 65 11.24 10.54 -10.01
C ARG A 65 11.59 9.09 -9.68
N LYS A 66 12.78 8.84 -9.12
CA LYS A 66 13.18 7.49 -8.66
C LYS A 66 12.13 6.93 -7.69
N ALA A 67 11.71 7.76 -6.73
CA ALA A 67 10.67 7.41 -5.78
C ALA A 67 9.33 7.06 -6.45
N TYR A 68 8.89 7.86 -7.42
CA TYR A 68 7.67 7.57 -8.18
C TYR A 68 7.77 6.23 -8.93
N LEU A 69 8.90 5.98 -9.60
CA LEU A 69 9.12 4.72 -10.31
C LEU A 69 9.11 3.51 -9.38
N LEU A 70 9.78 3.57 -8.23
CA LEU A 70 9.75 2.49 -7.25
C LEU A 70 8.34 2.21 -6.75
N LYS A 71 7.53 3.25 -6.51
CA LYS A 71 6.13 3.10 -6.13
C LYS A 71 5.31 2.43 -7.24
N GLU A 72 5.49 2.85 -8.49
CA GLU A 72 4.76 2.29 -9.62
C GLU A 72 5.15 0.84 -9.89
N LEU A 73 6.44 0.51 -9.82
CA LEU A 73 6.93 -0.87 -9.92
C LEU A 73 6.33 -1.75 -8.83
N LEU A 74 6.35 -1.30 -7.57
CA LEU A 74 5.74 -2.05 -6.48
C LEU A 74 4.24 -2.28 -6.73
N ARG A 75 3.52 -1.24 -7.18
CA ARG A 75 2.10 -1.35 -7.50
C ARG A 75 1.85 -2.36 -8.62
N THR A 76 2.64 -2.33 -9.69
CA THR A 76 2.48 -3.28 -10.80
C THR A 76 2.76 -4.70 -10.33
N LEU A 77 3.81 -4.91 -9.53
CA LEU A 77 4.12 -6.22 -8.95
C LEU A 77 2.96 -6.75 -8.10
N PHE A 78 2.41 -5.96 -7.18
CA PHE A 78 1.29 -6.40 -6.36
C PHE A 78 -0.01 -6.58 -7.16
N LYS A 79 -0.25 -5.77 -8.19
CA LYS A 79 -1.41 -5.93 -9.08
C LYS A 79 -1.30 -7.21 -9.90
N GLU A 80 -0.11 -7.51 -10.39
CA GLU A 80 0.21 -8.77 -11.06
C GLU A 80 0.01 -9.91 -10.07
N LEU A 81 0.67 -9.88 -8.90
CA LEU A 81 0.54 -10.86 -7.82
C LEU A 81 -0.92 -11.19 -7.48
N LEU A 82 -1.77 -10.17 -7.32
CA LEU A 82 -3.19 -10.37 -7.02
C LEU A 82 -3.96 -11.02 -8.19
N ARG A 83 -3.58 -10.72 -9.43
CA ARG A 83 -4.13 -11.37 -10.64
C ARG A 83 -3.55 -12.77 -10.85
N THR A 84 -2.31 -12.99 -10.43
CA THR A 84 -1.50 -14.18 -10.72
C THR A 84 -1.47 -15.22 -9.60
N LEU A 85 -2.07 -14.95 -8.42
CA LEU A 85 -2.55 -16.00 -7.51
C LEU A 85 -3.37 -17.09 -8.26
N LEU A 86 -3.83 -16.78 -9.48
CA LEU A 86 -4.47 -17.71 -10.39
C LEU A 86 -3.55 -18.31 -11.49
N LYS A 87 -2.39 -17.73 -11.87
CA LYS A 87 -1.73 -18.03 -13.17
C LYS A 87 -0.19 -18.08 -13.27
N LEU A 88 0.63 -17.39 -12.46
CA LEU A 88 2.11 -17.42 -12.62
C LEU A 88 2.77 -18.43 -11.67
N PRO A 89 3.98 -18.94 -11.98
CA PRO A 89 4.82 -19.66 -11.02
C PRO A 89 5.21 -18.74 -9.87
N ALA A 90 5.30 -19.28 -8.64
CA ALA A 90 5.69 -18.53 -7.46
C ALA A 90 7.09 -17.90 -7.63
N ASP A 91 8.02 -18.65 -8.20
CA ASP A 91 9.44 -18.28 -8.35
C ASP A 91 9.62 -16.98 -9.16
N GLU A 92 8.94 -16.84 -10.30
CA GLU A 92 9.04 -15.63 -11.13
C GLU A 92 8.54 -14.38 -10.38
N THR A 93 7.53 -14.53 -9.53
CA THR A 93 6.99 -13.42 -8.74
C THR A 93 7.98 -12.99 -7.66
N ILE A 94 8.65 -13.96 -7.04
CA ILE A 94 9.67 -13.72 -6.02
C ILE A 94 10.91 -13.07 -6.63
N GLU A 95 11.40 -13.52 -7.79
CA GLU A 95 12.54 -12.89 -8.49
C GLU A 95 12.26 -11.41 -8.83
N ARG A 96 11.04 -11.11 -9.28
CA ARG A 96 10.63 -9.73 -9.55
C ARG A 96 10.57 -8.88 -8.28
N LEU A 97 10.20 -9.47 -7.15
CA LEU A 97 10.20 -8.81 -5.84
C LEU A 97 11.63 -8.53 -5.37
N ASP A 98 12.53 -9.49 -5.53
CA ASP A 98 13.95 -9.34 -5.21
C ASP A 98 14.60 -8.25 -6.07
N THR A 99 14.33 -8.25 -7.39
CA THR A 99 14.75 -7.17 -8.30
C THR A 99 14.26 -5.80 -7.83
N TRP A 100 13.05 -5.72 -7.26
CA TRP A 100 12.53 -4.47 -6.72
C TRP A 100 13.25 -4.06 -5.42
N LEU A 101 13.57 -5.01 -4.54
CA LEU A 101 14.35 -4.76 -3.32
C LEU A 101 15.75 -4.23 -3.67
N ASP A 102 16.42 -4.83 -4.65
CA ASP A 102 17.74 -4.37 -5.12
C ASP A 102 17.66 -2.92 -5.62
N ARG A 103 16.63 -2.60 -6.42
CA ARG A 103 16.39 -1.22 -6.90
C ARG A 103 16.10 -0.25 -5.77
N VAL A 104 15.47 -0.69 -4.68
CA VAL A 104 15.25 0.16 -3.50
C VAL A 104 16.58 0.44 -2.81
N ASP A 105 17.42 -0.59 -2.62
CA ASP A 105 18.72 -0.44 -1.97
C ASP A 105 19.65 0.47 -2.79
N GLU A 106 19.73 0.28 -4.11
CA GLU A 106 20.48 1.13 -5.05
C GLU A 106 19.95 2.58 -5.11
N SER A 107 18.68 2.81 -4.79
CA SER A 107 18.07 4.13 -4.90
C SER A 107 18.58 5.12 -3.85
N GLY A 108 19.08 4.63 -2.72
CA GLY A 108 19.47 5.45 -1.57
C GLY A 108 18.31 6.19 -0.90
N LEU A 109 17.06 5.84 -1.22
CA LEU A 109 15.87 6.51 -0.69
C LEU A 109 15.44 5.88 0.63
N HIS A 110 15.89 6.45 1.76
CA HIS A 110 15.57 5.98 3.12
C HIS A 110 14.07 5.75 3.36
N GLU A 111 13.20 6.57 2.77
CA GLU A 111 11.74 6.41 2.92
C GLU A 111 11.18 5.12 2.30
N PHE A 112 11.90 4.47 1.39
CA PHE A 112 11.56 3.13 0.88
C PHE A 112 12.18 2.00 1.69
N ALA A 113 13.23 2.26 2.47
CA ALA A 113 13.92 1.23 3.27
C ALA A 113 12.97 0.56 4.27
N ARG A 114 12.06 1.32 4.91
CA ARG A 114 11.04 0.75 5.80
C ARG A 114 10.10 -0.21 5.08
N VAL A 115 9.69 0.13 3.85
CA VAL A 115 8.80 -0.72 3.06
C VAL A 115 9.55 -1.99 2.63
N ALA A 116 10.80 -1.85 2.19
CA ALA A 116 11.64 -2.98 1.85
C ALA A 116 11.86 -3.91 3.05
N ALA A 117 12.14 -3.37 4.25
CA ALA A 117 12.26 -4.16 5.48
C ALA A 117 10.98 -4.94 5.77
N THR A 118 9.81 -4.30 5.74
CA THR A 118 8.52 -4.99 5.93
C THR A 118 8.29 -6.09 4.90
N ILE A 119 8.68 -5.88 3.65
CA ILE A 119 8.54 -6.91 2.59
C ILE A 119 9.49 -8.09 2.85
N ARG A 120 10.73 -7.83 3.28
CA ARG A 120 11.68 -8.87 3.65
C ARG A 120 11.18 -9.68 4.85
N ASP A 121 10.66 -9.01 5.86
CA ASP A 121 10.08 -9.66 7.05
C ASP A 121 8.90 -10.56 6.67
N LEU A 122 8.07 -10.11 5.72
CA LEU A 122 6.89 -10.84 5.22
C LEU A 122 7.21 -11.83 4.09
N ARG A 123 8.48 -12.04 3.73
CA ARG A 123 8.88 -12.91 2.61
C ARG A 123 8.37 -14.36 2.78
N PRO A 124 8.49 -15.00 3.95
CA PRO A 124 7.97 -16.36 4.15
C PRO A 124 6.45 -16.44 3.93
N GLU A 125 5.70 -15.45 4.40
CA GLU A 125 4.25 -15.39 4.22
C GLU A 125 3.86 -15.15 2.75
N LEU A 126 4.61 -14.31 2.03
CA LEU A 126 4.40 -14.08 0.61
C LEU A 126 4.65 -15.36 -0.20
N GLU A 127 5.73 -16.09 0.10
CA GLU A 127 6.03 -17.38 -0.53
C GLU A 127 4.95 -18.42 -0.21
N ALA A 128 4.54 -18.55 1.06
CA ALA A 128 3.47 -19.45 1.45
C ALA A 128 2.13 -19.07 0.77
N MET A 129 1.84 -17.78 0.66
CA MET A 129 0.66 -17.27 -0.02
C MET A 129 0.65 -17.61 -1.52
N LEU A 130 1.80 -17.52 -2.18
CA LEU A 130 1.96 -17.88 -3.60
C LEU A 130 1.87 -19.40 -3.82
N THR A 131 2.56 -20.18 -2.99
CA THR A 131 2.59 -21.65 -3.08
C THR A 131 1.23 -22.26 -2.78
N HIS A 132 0.58 -21.83 -1.70
CA HIS A 132 -0.68 -22.42 -1.25
C HIS A 132 -1.92 -21.68 -1.77
N ARG A 133 -1.74 -20.57 -2.51
CA ARG A 133 -2.82 -19.72 -3.04
C ARG A 133 -3.83 -19.29 -1.96
N ILE A 134 -3.35 -19.09 -0.74
CA ILE A 134 -4.20 -18.73 0.40
C ILE A 134 -4.57 -17.26 0.27
N SER A 135 -5.86 -16.96 0.13
CA SER A 135 -6.34 -15.57 0.16
C SER A 135 -6.76 -15.16 1.57
N ASN A 136 -6.57 -13.87 1.89
CA ASN A 136 -7.09 -13.28 3.12
C ASN A 136 -8.64 -13.21 3.14
N GLY A 137 -9.31 -13.57 2.05
CA GLY A 137 -10.76 -13.43 1.89
C GLY A 137 -11.58 -14.17 2.95
N ARG A 138 -11.11 -15.35 3.40
CA ARG A 138 -11.79 -16.10 4.49
C ARG A 138 -11.67 -15.37 5.83
N VAL A 139 -10.49 -14.83 6.14
CA VAL A 139 -10.24 -14.04 7.36
C VAL A 139 -11.03 -12.73 7.31
N GLU A 140 -11.04 -12.04 6.17
CA GLU A 140 -11.82 -10.81 5.97
C GLU A 140 -13.33 -11.05 6.08
N SER A 141 -13.84 -12.15 5.53
CA SER A 141 -15.24 -12.54 5.69
C SER A 141 -15.61 -12.77 7.15
N VAL A 142 -14.74 -13.46 7.92
CA VAL A 142 -14.92 -13.65 9.36
C VAL A 142 -14.87 -12.31 10.10
N ASN A 143 -13.89 -11.45 9.80
CA ASN A 143 -13.76 -10.13 10.42
C ASN A 143 -14.98 -9.24 10.15
N ALA A 144 -15.53 -9.27 8.94
CA ALA A 144 -16.76 -8.56 8.59
C ALA A 144 -17.96 -9.07 9.40
N LYS A 145 -18.10 -10.40 9.55
CA LYS A 145 -19.13 -11.00 10.40
C LYS A 145 -18.96 -10.60 11.86
N ILE A 146 -17.74 -10.62 12.40
CA ILE A 146 -17.47 -10.17 13.78
C ILE A 146 -17.90 -8.72 13.98
N ARG A 147 -17.57 -7.82 13.05
CA ARG A 147 -18.00 -6.41 13.12
C ARG A 147 -19.52 -6.28 13.13
N LEU A 148 -20.23 -7.04 12.29
CA LEU A 148 -21.70 -7.04 12.29
C LEU A 148 -22.26 -7.53 13.64
N ILE A 149 -21.65 -8.55 14.22
CA ILE A 149 -22.04 -9.09 15.53
C ILE A 149 -21.77 -8.06 16.63
N GLN A 150 -20.64 -7.37 16.60
CA GLN A 150 -20.33 -6.26 17.52
C GLN A 150 -21.39 -5.14 17.43
N THR A 151 -21.78 -4.75 16.22
CA THR A 151 -22.84 -3.74 16.04
C THR A 151 -24.18 -4.20 16.62
N ARG A 152 -24.57 -5.47 16.39
CA ARG A 152 -25.81 -6.04 16.95
C ARG A 152 -25.79 -6.22 18.46
N ALA A 153 -24.62 -6.47 19.03
CA ALA A 153 -24.40 -6.61 20.46
C ALA A 153 -24.27 -5.26 21.19
N SER A 154 -24.41 -4.13 20.49
CA SER A 154 -24.47 -2.81 21.10
C SER A 154 -25.60 -2.78 22.14
N GLY A 155 -25.25 -2.52 23.41
CA GLY A 155 -26.18 -2.58 24.56
C GLY A 155 -26.04 -3.83 25.44
N PHE A 156 -25.21 -4.80 25.07
CA PHE A 156 -24.87 -5.91 25.96
C PHE A 156 -24.06 -5.39 27.16
N HIS A 157 -24.52 -5.73 28.36
CA HIS A 157 -23.86 -5.33 29.61
C HIS A 157 -22.65 -6.21 29.94
N ASN A 158 -22.46 -7.31 29.19
CA ASN A 158 -21.42 -8.30 29.44
C ASN A 158 -20.72 -8.73 28.12
N PRO A 159 -19.37 -8.62 28.01
CA PRO A 159 -18.62 -9.05 26.83
C PRO A 159 -18.72 -10.56 26.54
N TYR A 160 -18.98 -11.40 27.54
CA TYR A 160 -19.18 -12.84 27.33
C TYR A 160 -20.40 -13.14 26.43
N ALA A 161 -21.43 -12.29 26.46
CA ALA A 161 -22.60 -12.44 25.59
C ALA A 161 -22.25 -12.20 24.11
N LEU A 162 -21.39 -11.22 23.84
CA LEU A 162 -20.83 -10.97 22.50
C LEU A 162 -19.97 -12.15 22.02
N ILE A 163 -19.09 -12.66 22.88
CA ILE A 163 -18.22 -13.80 22.56
C ILE A 163 -19.06 -15.05 22.28
N ALA A 164 -20.08 -15.33 23.09
CA ALA A 164 -20.98 -16.46 22.90
C ALA A 164 -21.72 -16.35 21.56
N LEU A 165 -22.25 -15.16 21.23
CA LEU A 165 -22.92 -14.92 19.95
C LEU A 165 -21.97 -15.11 18.75
N ALA A 166 -20.73 -14.63 18.87
CA ALA A 166 -19.69 -14.83 17.86
C ALA A 166 -19.33 -16.32 17.69
N LYS A 167 -19.17 -17.06 18.80
CA LYS A 167 -18.94 -18.50 18.76
C LYS A 167 -20.10 -19.22 18.08
N LEU A 168 -21.34 -19.01 18.50
CA LEU A 168 -22.52 -19.68 17.92
C LEU A 168 -22.67 -19.43 16.41
N THR A 169 -22.37 -18.21 15.96
CA THR A 169 -22.53 -17.84 14.54
C THR A 169 -21.37 -18.27 13.63
N LEU A 170 -20.14 -18.37 14.16
CA LEU A 170 -18.94 -18.63 13.35
C LEU A 170 -18.38 -20.05 13.48
N SER A 171 -18.66 -20.76 14.58
CA SER A 171 -18.09 -22.09 14.85
C SER A 171 -18.84 -23.25 14.18
N GLY A 172 -20.02 -22.99 13.60
CA GLY A 172 -20.90 -24.05 13.10
C GLY A 172 -21.54 -24.90 14.21
N LEU A 173 -21.34 -24.55 15.47
CA LEU A 173 -22.00 -25.20 16.60
C LEU A 173 -23.50 -24.96 16.52
N CYS A 174 -24.27 -26.05 16.51
CA CYS A 174 -25.72 -26.02 16.52
C CYS A 174 -26.26 -26.65 17.83
N PRO A 175 -26.06 -26.01 18.98
CA PRO A 175 -26.58 -26.55 20.23
C PRO A 175 -28.12 -26.58 20.18
N PRO A 176 -28.76 -27.58 20.83
CA PRO A 176 -30.21 -27.61 20.96
C PRO A 176 -30.64 -26.37 21.75
N LEU A 177 -31.50 -25.56 21.13
CA LEU A 177 -32.10 -24.40 21.77
C LEU A 177 -33.52 -24.77 22.25
N PRO A 178 -34.06 -24.09 23.29
CA PRO A 178 -35.38 -24.42 23.85
C PRO A 178 -36.51 -24.49 22.80
N CYS A 179 -36.39 -23.69 21.73
CA CYS A 179 -37.37 -23.63 20.64
C CYS A 179 -36.88 -24.28 19.33
N ARG A 180 -35.72 -24.95 19.34
CA ARG A 180 -35.13 -25.63 18.18
C ARG A 180 -34.31 -26.85 18.67
N PRO A 181 -34.93 -28.03 18.77
CA PRO A 181 -34.19 -29.25 19.07
C PRO A 181 -33.20 -29.56 17.93
N ALA A 182 -32.04 -30.11 18.27
CA ALA A 182 -31.05 -30.52 17.28
C ALA A 182 -31.57 -31.75 16.51
N THR A 183 -31.63 -31.65 15.18
CA THR A 183 -31.78 -32.78 14.26
C THR A 183 -30.48 -33.53 14.10
#